data_AF-A0A0R0CGR5-F1
#
_entry.id   AF-A0A0R0CGR5-F1
#
_cell.length_a   1.000
_cell.length_b   1.000
_cell.length_c   1.000
_cell.angle_alpha   90.00
_cell.angle_beta   90.00
_cell.angle_gamma   90.00
#
_symmetry.space_group_name_H-M   'P 1'
#
loop_
_entity.id
_entity.type
_entity.pdbx_description
1 polymer ?
#
loop_
_entity_poly.entity_id
_entity_poly.type
_entity_poly.pdbx_seq_one_letter_code
_entity_poly.pdbx_strand_id
1 'polypeptide(L)'
;MGEGQHPVESRCTCASQADALQRLLLRDDVDTAIDAGLMAFMPCPDCASITPAPTRMVLIADAQQRLRRAWDARDRYLARQQRLQRRAAEREAKRRQPPVAATNVGDAAGNPAASALPAAAAALLARAKAKAAQRNSRS
;
A
#
# COMPACT_ATOMS: atom_id res chain seq x y z
N MET A 1 -27.20 -14.21 59.27
CA MET A 1 -26.81 -14.52 57.88
C MET A 1 -27.41 -13.43 57.02
N GLY A 2 -26.64 -12.37 56.77
CA GLY A 2 -27.12 -11.22 56.00
C GLY A 2 -26.77 -11.48 54.53
N GLU A 3 -27.80 -11.70 53.73
CA GLU A 3 -27.69 -11.74 52.27
C GLU A 3 -27.09 -10.41 51.81
N GLY A 4 -25.86 -10.49 51.32
CA GLY A 4 -25.18 -9.37 50.69
C GLY A 4 -25.90 -9.02 49.40
N GLN A 5 -26.89 -8.14 49.51
CA GLN A 5 -27.53 -7.43 48.42
C GLN A 5 -26.43 -6.77 47.57
N HIS A 6 -25.96 -7.44 46.52
CA HIS A 6 -25.07 -6.84 45.54
C HIS A 6 -25.89 -5.79 44.75
N PRO A 7 -25.56 -4.50 44.82
CA PRO A 7 -26.32 -3.49 44.13
C PRO A 7 -26.12 -3.63 42.61
N VAL A 8 -27.21 -3.97 41.93
CA VAL A 8 -27.65 -3.50 40.61
C VAL A 8 -26.62 -2.66 39.82
N GLU A 9 -26.14 -3.22 38.71
CA GLU A 9 -26.00 -2.50 37.43
C GLU A 9 -25.36 -1.10 37.47
N SER A 10 -24.11 -1.00 37.94
CA SER A 10 -23.25 0.08 37.42
C SER A 10 -23.02 -0.20 35.93
N ARG A 11 -23.87 0.38 35.06
CA ARG A 11 -23.73 0.28 33.60
C ARG A 11 -22.31 0.72 33.24
N CYS A 12 -21.44 -0.23 32.85
CA CYS A 12 -20.14 0.15 32.30
C CYS A 12 -20.38 1.08 31.11
N THR A 13 -19.75 2.24 31.11
CA THR A 13 -19.77 3.18 29.98
C THR A 13 -19.28 2.53 28.68
N CYS A 14 -18.39 1.55 28.79
CA CYS A 14 -17.91 0.76 27.68
C CYS A 14 -19.02 -0.11 27.03
N ALA A 15 -20.00 -0.58 27.79
CA ALA A 15 -21.12 -1.36 27.25
C ALA A 15 -22.06 -0.46 26.43
N SER A 16 -22.40 0.72 26.96
CA SER A 16 -23.22 1.70 26.22
C SER A 16 -22.49 2.28 25.01
N GLN A 17 -21.17 2.47 25.09
CA GLN A 17 -20.35 2.85 23.93
C GLN A 17 -20.34 1.75 22.87
N ALA A 18 -20.21 0.48 23.26
CA ALA A 18 -20.31 -0.63 22.33
C ALA A 18 -21.67 -0.69 21.62
N ASP A 19 -22.77 -0.44 22.35
CA ASP A 19 -24.13 -0.31 21.78
C ASP A 19 -24.22 0.80 20.73
N ALA A 20 -23.62 1.96 21.01
CA ALA A 20 -23.59 3.08 20.07
C ALA A 20 -22.79 2.73 18.82
N LEU A 21 -21.57 2.20 18.98
CA LEU A 21 -20.71 1.79 17.88
C LEU A 21 -21.35 0.69 17.02
N GLN A 22 -21.98 -0.31 17.63
CA GLN A 22 -22.67 -1.36 16.88
C GLN A 22 -23.77 -0.78 15.98
N ARG A 23 -24.59 0.14 16.52
CA ARG A 23 -25.68 0.75 15.74
C ARG A 23 -25.17 1.57 14.57
N LEU A 24 -24.05 2.28 14.73
CA LEU A 24 -23.42 3.02 13.64
C LEU A 24 -22.88 2.07 12.57
N LEU A 25 -22.17 1.02 12.97
CA LEU A 25 -21.64 0.00 12.05
C LEU A 25 -22.73 -0.77 11.29
N LEU A 26 -23.85 -1.08 11.94
CA LEU A 26 -25.00 -1.72 11.28
C LEU A 26 -25.70 -0.81 10.25
N ARG A 27 -25.49 0.51 10.35
CA ARG A 27 -25.98 1.50 9.38
C ARG A 27 -24.93 1.87 8.33
N ASP A 28 -23.77 1.20 8.36
CA ASP A 28 -22.59 1.53 7.54
C ASP A 28 -22.09 2.97 7.74
N ASP A 29 -22.42 3.59 8.88
CA ASP A 29 -22.02 4.95 9.25
C ASP A 29 -20.65 4.92 9.93
N VAL A 30 -19.65 4.53 9.15
CA VAL A 30 -18.27 4.29 9.62
C VAL A 30 -17.60 5.59 10.05
N ASP A 31 -17.87 6.70 9.37
CA ASP A 31 -17.28 8.00 9.69
C ASP A 31 -17.72 8.47 11.09
N THR A 32 -19.03 8.45 11.35
CA THR A 32 -19.56 8.78 12.68
C THR A 32 -19.06 7.80 13.75
N ALA A 33 -18.86 6.52 13.40
CA ALA A 33 -18.28 5.55 14.32
C ALA A 33 -16.82 5.89 14.66
N ILE A 34 -16.02 6.31 13.68
CA ILE A 34 -14.64 6.78 13.88
C ILE A 34 -14.63 7.99 14.81
N ASP A 35 -15.49 8.98 14.56
CA ASP A 35 -15.62 10.18 15.40
C ASP A 35 -16.06 9.84 16.83
N ALA A 36 -16.90 8.82 16.99
CA ALA A 36 -17.30 8.27 18.30
C ALA A 36 -16.21 7.43 18.99
N GLY A 37 -15.03 7.33 18.40
CA GLY A 37 -13.87 6.65 18.98
C GLY A 37 -13.74 5.16 18.65
N LEU A 38 -14.33 4.68 17.55
CA LEU A 38 -14.27 3.27 17.12
C LEU A 38 -12.86 2.68 17.21
N MET A 39 -11.84 3.43 16.76
CA MET A 39 -10.46 2.95 16.71
C MET A 39 -9.75 2.90 18.07
N ALA A 40 -10.24 3.67 19.05
CA ALA A 40 -9.71 3.70 20.41
C ALA A 40 -10.51 2.82 21.39
N PHE A 41 -11.66 2.31 20.95
CA PHE A 41 -12.54 1.50 21.78
C PHE A 41 -11.86 0.20 22.22
N MET A 42 -11.81 0.00 23.54
CA MET A 42 -11.31 -1.20 24.20
C MET A 42 -12.35 -1.66 25.24
N PRO A 43 -12.88 -2.89 25.15
CA PRO A 43 -13.86 -3.39 26.11
C PRO A 43 -13.20 -3.64 27.48
N CYS A 44 -13.96 -3.41 28.56
CA CYS A 44 -13.55 -3.77 29.92
C CYS A 44 -13.52 -5.30 30.09
N PRO A 45 -12.62 -5.89 30.91
CA PRO A 45 -12.56 -7.35 31.11
C PRO A 45 -13.87 -7.98 31.57
N ASP A 46 -14.60 -7.32 32.46
CA ASP A 46 -15.90 -7.79 32.97
C ASP A 46 -16.97 -7.75 31.88
N CYS A 47 -16.88 -6.77 30.98
CA CYS A 47 -17.81 -6.55 29.89
C CYS A 47 -17.52 -7.51 28.72
N ALA A 48 -16.26 -7.92 28.56
CA ALA A 48 -15.86 -8.94 27.62
C ALA A 48 -16.37 -10.34 28.03
N SER A 49 -16.54 -10.59 29.34
CA SER A 49 -16.95 -11.90 29.88
C SER A 49 -18.46 -12.04 30.15
N ILE A 50 -19.16 -10.96 30.47
CA ILE A 50 -20.58 -10.99 30.91
C ILE A 50 -21.57 -11.02 29.74
N THR A 51 -21.18 -10.66 28.52
CA THR A 51 -22.17 -10.45 27.48
C THR A 51 -22.46 -11.74 26.69
N PRO A 52 -23.74 -12.09 26.40
CA PRO A 52 -24.07 -12.99 25.28
C PRO A 52 -23.78 -12.33 23.91
N ALA A 53 -22.78 -11.45 23.83
CA ALA A 53 -22.42 -10.57 22.70
C ALA A 53 -21.06 -10.87 22.05
N PRO A 54 -20.73 -12.14 21.73
CA PRO A 54 -19.62 -12.37 20.81
C PRO A 54 -19.88 -11.62 19.49
N THR A 55 -21.12 -11.55 19.01
CA THR A 55 -21.46 -10.90 17.73
C THR A 55 -21.15 -9.41 17.69
N ARG A 56 -21.42 -8.64 18.76
CA ARG A 56 -21.15 -7.19 18.79
C ARG A 56 -19.66 -6.91 18.82
N MET A 57 -18.95 -7.55 19.74
CA MET A 57 -17.50 -7.37 19.88
C MET A 57 -16.78 -7.81 18.61
N VAL A 58 -17.24 -8.90 17.98
CA VAL A 58 -16.74 -9.36 16.69
C VAL A 58 -16.98 -8.33 15.58
N LEU A 59 -18.17 -7.72 15.49
CA LEU A 59 -18.46 -6.67 14.50
C LEU A 59 -17.52 -5.48 14.66
N ILE A 60 -17.33 -5.00 15.90
CA ILE A 60 -16.44 -3.87 16.19
C ILE A 60 -14.99 -4.24 15.87
N ALA A 61 -14.53 -5.42 16.28
CA ALA A 61 -13.17 -5.89 16.02
C ALA A 61 -12.88 -6.07 14.52
N ASP A 62 -13.84 -6.63 13.76
CA ASP A 62 -13.73 -6.76 12.29
C ASP A 62 -13.66 -5.38 11.62
N ALA A 63 -14.53 -4.44 12.01
CA ALA A 63 -14.51 -3.08 11.49
C ALA A 63 -13.15 -2.41 11.73
N GLN A 64 -12.64 -2.46 12.96
CA GLN A 64 -11.30 -1.94 13.27
C GLN A 64 -10.20 -2.64 12.46
N GLN A 65 -10.28 -3.97 12.27
CA GLN A 65 -9.30 -4.71 11.48
C GLN A 65 -9.33 -4.31 10.00
N ARG A 66 -10.52 -4.16 9.42
CA ARG A 66 -10.70 -3.69 8.04
C ARG A 66 -10.12 -2.28 7.84
N LEU A 67 -10.38 -1.37 8.78
CA LEU A 67 -9.83 -0.01 8.75
C LEU A 67 -8.30 0.00 8.82
N ARG A 68 -7.70 -0.76 9.75
CA ARG A 68 -6.23 -0.90 9.85
C ARG A 68 -5.62 -1.38 8.53
N ARG A 69 -6.20 -2.44 7.93
CA ARG A 69 -5.74 -2.97 6.63
C ARG A 69 -5.86 -1.93 5.51
N ALA A 70 -6.92 -1.12 5.51
CA ALA A 70 -7.12 -0.07 4.52
C ALA A 70 -6.07 1.05 4.65
N TRP A 71 -5.75 1.46 5.89
CA TRP A 71 -4.68 2.44 6.15
C TRP A 71 -3.31 1.91 5.73
N ASP A 72 -2.97 0.66 6.09
CA ASP A 72 -1.71 0.04 5.67
C ASP A 72 -1.60 -0.04 4.13
N ALA A 73 -2.71 -0.31 3.44
CA ALA A 73 -2.75 -0.31 1.98
C ALA A 73 -2.51 1.09 1.40
N ARG A 74 -3.16 2.12 1.98
CA ARG A 74 -2.96 3.52 1.61
C ARG A 74 -1.51 3.95 1.80
N ASP A 75 -0.91 3.62 2.93
CA ASP A 75 0.47 3.99 3.23
C ASP A 75 1.47 3.35 2.26
N ARG A 76 1.28 2.06 1.94
CA ARG A 76 2.07 1.37 0.91
C ARG A 76 1.94 2.03 -0.46
N TYR A 77 0.74 2.45 -0.82
CA TYR A 77 0.48 3.17 -2.07
C TYR A 77 1.23 4.51 -2.09
N LEU A 78 1.10 5.32 -1.04
CA LEU A 78 1.78 6.62 -0.93
C LEU A 78 3.31 6.47 -0.97
N ALA A 79 3.85 5.48 -0.25
CA ALA A 79 5.28 5.18 -0.28
C ALA A 79 5.77 4.80 -1.68
N ARG A 80 4.98 4.01 -2.43
CA ARG A 80 5.28 3.68 -3.83
C ARG A 80 5.24 4.93 -4.71
N GLN A 81 4.23 5.78 -4.57
CA GLN A 81 4.12 7.03 -5.33
C GLN A 81 5.34 7.93 -5.11
N GLN A 82 5.76 8.14 -3.86
CA GLN A 82 6.95 8.93 -3.53
C GLN A 82 8.23 8.36 -4.19
N ARG A 83 8.37 7.03 -4.27
CA ARG A 83 9.52 6.41 -4.96
C ARG A 83 9.46 6.63 -6.47
N LEU A 84 8.29 6.54 -7.08
CA LEU A 84 8.11 6.78 -8.52
C LEU A 84 8.35 8.24 -8.88
N GLN A 85 7.85 9.17 -8.08
CA GLN A 85 8.08 10.61 -8.24
C GLN A 85 9.58 10.94 -8.19
N ARG A 86 10.32 10.38 -7.23
CA ARG A 86 11.78 10.52 -7.16
C ARG A 86 12.48 10.03 -8.42
N ARG A 87 12.16 8.82 -8.89
CA ARG A 87 12.73 8.27 -10.12
C ARG A 87 12.36 9.08 -11.36
N ALA A 88 11.15 9.63 -11.42
CA ALA A 88 10.73 10.48 -12.51
C ALA A 88 11.54 11.80 -12.52
N ALA A 89 11.72 12.42 -11.35
CA ALA A 89 12.54 13.62 -11.20
C ALA A 89 14.01 13.37 -11.58
N GLU A 90 14.60 12.26 -11.15
CA GLU A 90 15.97 11.87 -11.51
C GLU A 90 16.15 11.68 -13.02
N ARG A 91 15.20 11.01 -13.68
CA ARG A 91 15.24 10.82 -15.14
C ARG A 91 15.08 12.14 -15.87
N GLU A 92 14.19 13.00 -15.39
CA GLU A 92 14.00 14.33 -15.96
C GLU A 92 15.26 15.19 -15.80
N ALA A 93 15.91 15.15 -14.64
CA ALA A 93 17.20 15.82 -14.41
C ALA A 93 18.27 15.30 -15.38
N LYS A 94 18.38 13.97 -15.56
CA LYS A 94 19.30 13.37 -16.55
C LYS A 94 18.99 13.78 -17.99
N ARG A 95 17.71 13.95 -18.36
CA ARG A 95 17.32 14.45 -19.69
C ARG A 95 17.69 15.91 -19.91
N ARG A 96 17.64 16.73 -18.85
CA ARG A 96 18.00 18.15 -18.90
C ARG A 96 19.50 18.39 -18.85
N GLN A 97 20.29 17.42 -18.37
CA GLN A 97 21.73 17.50 -18.46
C GLN A 97 22.14 17.45 -19.94
N PRO A 98 22.87 18.46 -20.44
CA PRO A 98 23.46 18.40 -21.78
C PRO A 98 24.30 17.13 -21.89
N PRO A 99 24.36 16.49 -23.07
CA PRO A 99 25.28 15.38 -23.26
C PRO A 99 26.68 15.90 -22.93
N VAL A 100 27.26 15.42 -21.84
CA VAL A 100 28.70 15.57 -21.60
C VAL A 100 29.33 14.94 -22.82
N ALA A 101 29.94 15.78 -23.66
CA ALA A 101 30.74 15.30 -24.78
C ALA A 101 31.68 14.27 -24.18
N ALA A 102 31.47 13.01 -24.52
CA ALA A 102 32.45 11.98 -24.23
C ALA A 102 33.68 12.45 -25.00
N THR A 103 34.58 13.13 -24.30
CA THR A 103 35.94 13.34 -24.74
C THR A 103 36.55 11.95 -24.81
N ASN A 104 36.31 11.29 -25.94
CA ASN A 104 37.21 10.29 -26.46
C ASN A 104 38.55 11.00 -26.52
N VAL A 105 39.39 10.76 -25.51
CA VAL A 105 40.80 11.11 -25.55
C VAL A 105 41.32 10.49 -26.83
N GLY A 106 41.71 11.35 -27.75
CA GLY A 106 41.98 11.02 -29.13
C GLY A 106 43.09 10.00 -29.25
N ASP A 107 42.78 8.93 -29.98
CA ASP A 107 43.75 8.29 -30.86
C ASP A 107 43.15 8.23 -32.27
N ALA A 108 44.05 8.42 -33.22
CA ALA A 108 43.93 8.23 -34.66
C ALA A 108 43.19 9.32 -35.48
N ALA A 109 44.03 10.13 -36.11
CA ALA A 109 43.73 10.84 -37.34
C ALA A 109 43.09 9.91 -38.41
N GLY A 110 42.02 10.40 -39.04
CA GLY A 110 41.61 10.02 -40.40
C GLY A 110 40.77 8.76 -40.56
N ASN A 111 39.46 8.82 -40.30
CA ASN A 111 38.39 8.27 -41.17
C ASN A 111 36.99 8.62 -40.58
N PRO A 112 35.99 9.11 -41.35
CA PRO A 112 34.62 9.25 -40.85
C PRO A 112 33.89 7.90 -40.94
N ALA A 113 34.37 6.90 -40.22
CA ALA A 113 33.61 5.68 -39.99
C ALA A 113 32.69 5.94 -38.80
N ALA A 114 31.39 6.00 -39.09
CA ALA A 114 30.29 6.10 -38.14
C ALA A 114 30.57 5.35 -36.84
N SER A 115 30.23 5.97 -35.70
CA SER A 115 30.28 5.39 -34.35
C SER A 115 29.86 3.93 -34.39
N ALA A 116 30.85 3.03 -34.41
CA ALA A 116 30.60 1.61 -34.56
C ALA A 116 29.86 1.16 -33.31
N LEU A 117 28.62 0.70 -33.48
CA LEU A 117 27.87 0.02 -32.43
C LEU A 117 28.80 -1.02 -31.78
N PRO A 118 28.85 -1.10 -30.44
CA PRO A 118 29.68 -2.09 -29.78
C PRO A 118 29.33 -3.48 -30.33
N ALA A 119 30.35 -4.28 -30.66
CA ALA A 119 30.19 -5.54 -31.41
C ALA A 119 29.13 -6.49 -30.81
N ALA A 120 28.97 -6.46 -29.48
CA ALA A 120 27.94 -7.20 -28.76
C ALA A 120 26.50 -6.81 -29.17
N ALA A 121 26.22 -5.52 -29.37
CA ALA A 121 24.91 -5.03 -29.80
C ALA A 121 24.58 -5.45 -31.24
N ALA A 122 25.57 -5.39 -32.14
CA ALA A 122 25.41 -5.84 -33.52
C ALA A 122 25.09 -7.34 -33.60
N ALA A 123 25.76 -8.16 -32.78
CA ALA A 123 25.50 -9.61 -32.72
C ALA A 123 24.08 -9.94 -32.22
N LEU A 124 23.56 -9.18 -31.23
CA LEU A 124 22.19 -9.35 -30.74
C LEU A 124 21.15 -9.01 -31.80
N LEU A 125 21.36 -7.91 -32.54
CA LEU A 125 20.48 -7.51 -33.64
C LEU A 125 20.48 -8.52 -34.78
N ALA A 126 21.63 -9.10 -35.13
CA ALA A 126 21.73 -10.15 -36.14
C ALA A 126 20.93 -11.40 -35.73
N ARG A 127 21.05 -11.83 -34.46
CA ARG A 127 20.26 -12.96 -33.92
C ARG A 127 18.76 -12.67 -33.90
N ALA A 128 18.38 -11.45 -33.52
CA ALA A 128 16.97 -11.04 -33.52
C ALA A 128 16.37 -11.02 -34.94
N LYS A 129 17.10 -10.49 -35.93
CA LYS A 129 16.70 -10.52 -37.35
C LYS A 129 16.54 -11.94 -37.87
N ALA A 130 17.50 -12.83 -37.58
CA ALA A 130 17.40 -14.23 -37.99
C ALA A 130 16.17 -14.94 -37.38
N LYS A 131 15.89 -14.68 -36.09
CA LYS A 131 14.71 -15.24 -35.41
C LYS A 131 13.39 -14.70 -35.98
N ALA A 132 13.35 -13.44 -36.41
CA ALA A 132 12.17 -12.85 -37.06
C ALA A 132 11.92 -13.44 -38.45
N ALA A 133 12.97 -13.60 -39.27
CA ALA A 133 12.86 -14.22 -40.59
C ALA A 133 12.32 -15.66 -40.53
N GLN A 134 12.80 -16.47 -39.57
CA GLN A 134 12.32 -17.85 -39.35
C GLN A 134 10.85 -17.93 -38.93
N ARG A 135 10.31 -16.89 -38.29
CA ARG A 135 8.88 -16.83 -37.92
C ARG A 135 8.01 -16.48 -39.12
N ASN A 136 8.51 -15.61 -40.01
CA ASN A 136 7.77 -15.14 -41.18
C ASN A 136 7.77 -16.15 -42.35
N SER A 137 8.66 -17.14 -42.34
CA SER A 137 8.70 -18.23 -43.33
C SER A 137 7.93 -19.48 -42.91
N ARG A 138 7.33 -19.49 -41.71
CA ARG A 138 6.55 -20.60 -41.14
C ARG A 138 5.05 -20.29 -41.08
N SER A 139 4.66 -19.10 -41.52
CA SER A 139 3.29 -18.62 -41.74
C SER A 139 2.98 -18.66 -43.22
#